data_AF-A0A5Q4DBJ2-F1
#
_entry.id   AF-A0A5Q4DBJ2-F1
#
_cell.length_a   1.000
_cell.length_b   1.000
_cell.length_c   1.000
_cell.angle_alpha   90.00
_cell.angle_beta   90.00
_cell.angle_gamma   90.00
#
_symmetry.space_group_name_H-M   'P 1'
#
loop_
_entity.id
_entity.type
_entity.pdbx_description
1 polymer ?
#
loop_
_entity_poly.entity_id
_entity_poly.type
_entity_poly.pdbx_seq_one_letter_code
_entity_poly.pdbx_strand_id
1 'polypeptide(L)'
;MVLKQAEEPTPLEKFRSALRERLRPTRAWGRRAWAIPGGHIPLRSEGEEPRLTSRDELCILNVGPADAKIEIIVFYSDREPVGPYRVTVPARRTRHIRFNDLIDPEAIPLDTDFAALVESSAPVVVHFSRLDSEGGSRGMVGSLAYPIP
;
A
#
# COMPACT_ATOMS: atom_id res chain seq x y z
N MET A 1 5.57 58.54 -3.15
CA MET A 1 5.18 57.15 -3.51
C MET A 1 5.91 56.21 -2.57
N VAL A 2 5.29 55.83 -1.45
CA VAL A 2 5.95 54.95 -0.46
C VAL A 2 5.89 53.53 -1.01
N LEU A 3 7.05 52.99 -1.39
CA LEU A 3 7.21 51.58 -1.73
C LEU A 3 6.84 50.77 -0.49
N LYS A 4 5.69 50.09 -0.52
CA LYS A 4 5.38 49.06 0.49
C LYS A 4 6.47 48.00 0.39
N GLN A 5 7.30 47.89 1.43
CA GLN A 5 8.17 46.74 1.57
C GLN A 5 7.29 45.50 1.68
N ALA A 6 7.54 44.50 0.84
CA ALA A 6 6.84 43.23 0.93
C ALA A 6 7.23 42.58 2.26
N GLU A 7 6.22 42.29 3.08
CA GLU A 7 6.39 41.61 4.36
C GLU A 7 6.98 40.21 4.12
N GLU A 8 8.01 39.83 4.86
CA GLU A 8 8.64 38.52 4.68
C GLU A 8 7.66 37.38 5.00
N PRO A 9 7.64 36.30 4.21
CA PRO A 9 6.75 35.18 4.48
C PRO A 9 7.13 34.50 5.79
N THR A 10 6.11 34.14 6.55
CA THR A 10 6.22 33.41 7.82
C THR A 10 6.87 32.03 7.62
N PRO A 11 7.42 31.40 8.68
CA PRO A 11 7.95 30.05 8.58
C PRO A 11 6.95 29.02 8.04
N LEU A 12 5.66 29.15 8.38
CA LEU A 12 4.61 28.27 7.89
C LEU A 12 4.34 28.46 6.39
N GLU A 13 4.40 29.69 5.88
CA GLU A 13 4.26 29.98 4.45
C GLU A 13 5.46 29.47 3.65
N LYS A 14 6.68 29.67 4.17
CA LYS A 14 7.91 29.11 3.61
C LYS A 14 7.82 27.57 3.54
N PHE A 15 7.36 26.92 4.61
CA PHE A 15 7.14 25.46 4.65
C PHE A 15 6.09 24.98 3.64
N ARG A 16 4.92 25.63 3.59
CA ARG A 16 3.84 25.27 2.64
C ARG A 16 4.26 25.43 1.19
N SER A 17 5.01 26.49 0.88
CA SER A 17 5.58 26.70 -0.46
C SER A 17 6.55 25.57 -0.82
N ALA A 18 7.49 25.24 0.07
CA ALA A 18 8.42 24.13 -0.13
C ALA A 18 7.71 22.76 -0.24
N LEU A 19 6.62 22.54 0.50
CA LEU A 19 5.83 21.32 0.41
C LEU A 19 5.12 21.20 -0.94
N ARG A 20 4.50 22.29 -1.43
CA ARG A 20 3.89 22.33 -2.78
C ARG A 20 4.92 22.05 -3.86
N GLU A 21 6.13 22.58 -3.70
CA GLU A 21 7.25 22.30 -4.61
C GLU A 21 7.64 20.82 -4.61
N ARG A 22 7.76 20.22 -3.43
CA ARG A 22 8.10 18.79 -3.26
C ARG A 22 7.02 17.86 -3.80
N LEU A 23 5.76 18.22 -3.61
CA LEU A 23 4.57 17.51 -4.11
C LEU A 23 4.15 17.97 -5.51
N ARG A 24 5.03 18.66 -6.25
CA ARG A 24 4.74 18.98 -7.65
C ARG A 24 4.36 17.70 -8.38
N PRO A 25 3.34 17.75 -9.27
CA PRO A 25 2.88 16.57 -9.98
C PRO A 25 3.99 15.84 -10.72
N THR A 26 5.10 16.50 -11.06
CA THR A 26 6.22 15.89 -11.78
C THR A 26 7.07 14.90 -10.98
N ARG A 27 6.92 14.80 -9.66
CA ARG A 27 7.81 13.99 -8.81
C ARG A 27 7.12 12.70 -8.33
N ALA A 28 7.79 11.56 -8.53
CA ALA A 28 7.36 10.26 -8.00
C ALA A 28 8.28 9.81 -6.86
N TRP A 29 7.71 9.24 -5.81
CA TRP A 29 8.43 8.76 -4.61
C TRP A 29 8.20 7.27 -4.40
N GLY A 30 9.17 6.59 -3.78
CA GLY A 30 9.09 5.17 -3.48
C GLY A 30 9.96 4.31 -4.42
N ARG A 31 9.50 3.07 -4.67
CA ARG A 31 10.17 2.07 -5.51
C ARG A 31 9.15 1.38 -6.41
N ARG A 32 9.68 0.71 -7.44
CA ARG A 32 8.87 -0.05 -8.40
C ARG A 32 8.71 -1.51 -8.01
N ALA A 33 9.49 -2.03 -7.07
CA ALA A 33 9.40 -3.40 -6.61
C ALA A 33 9.48 -3.46 -5.08
N TRP A 34 8.65 -4.30 -4.47
CA TRP A 34 8.52 -4.44 -3.02
C TRP A 34 8.31 -5.91 -2.63
N ALA A 35 9.02 -6.39 -1.61
CA ALA A 35 8.84 -7.73 -1.05
C ALA A 35 8.13 -7.67 0.31
N ILE A 36 7.18 -8.58 0.52
CA ILE A 36 6.49 -8.81 1.78
C ILE A 36 6.72 -10.28 2.16
N PRO A 37 7.56 -10.57 3.17
CA PRO A 37 7.99 -11.93 3.46
C PRO A 37 7.00 -12.75 4.30
N GLY A 38 5.88 -12.17 4.75
CA GLY A 38 4.95 -12.86 5.63
C GLY A 38 3.51 -12.39 5.48
N GLY A 39 2.64 -13.34 5.09
CA GLY A 39 1.20 -13.24 4.96
C GLY A 39 0.55 -14.56 5.38
N HIS A 40 -0.65 -14.47 5.93
CA HIS A 40 -1.45 -15.55 6.51
C HIS A 40 -2.80 -14.95 6.90
N ILE A 41 -3.88 -15.43 6.31
CA ILE A 41 -5.23 -14.97 6.64
C ILE A 41 -5.92 -16.12 7.39
N PRO A 42 -6.22 -15.97 8.70
CA PRO A 42 -6.94 -16.99 9.45
C PRO A 42 -8.26 -17.39 8.80
N LEU A 43 -8.58 -18.69 8.84
CA LEU A 43 -9.87 -19.21 8.33
C LEU A 43 -11.06 -18.66 9.11
N ARG A 44 -10.88 -18.41 10.41
CA ARG A 44 -11.94 -17.91 11.29
C ARG A 44 -11.82 -16.40 11.48
N SER A 45 -12.95 -15.76 11.69
CA SER A 45 -13.06 -14.34 12.02
C SER A 45 -14.23 -14.15 12.97
N GLU A 46 -14.12 -13.18 13.88
CA GLU A 46 -15.21 -12.84 14.79
C GLU A 46 -15.56 -11.35 14.74
N GLY A 47 -16.86 -11.06 14.78
CA GLY A 47 -17.41 -9.70 14.80
C GLY A 47 -18.12 -9.31 13.50
N GLU A 48 -18.39 -8.02 13.34
CA GLU A 48 -19.17 -7.48 12.23
C GLU A 48 -18.40 -7.58 10.90
N GLU A 49 -18.92 -8.40 9.98
CA GLU A 49 -18.43 -8.47 8.60
C GLU A 49 -18.92 -7.27 7.77
N PRO A 50 -18.13 -6.75 6.80
CA PRO A 50 -16.75 -7.15 6.49
C PRO A 50 -15.70 -6.43 7.35
N ARG A 51 -16.13 -5.60 8.32
CA ARG A 51 -15.27 -4.68 9.08
C ARG A 51 -14.29 -5.38 10.01
N LEU A 52 -14.64 -6.56 10.49
CA LEU A 52 -13.81 -7.37 11.39
C LEU A 52 -13.40 -8.72 10.79
N THR A 53 -13.67 -8.97 9.51
CA THR A 53 -13.09 -10.14 8.83
C THR A 53 -11.57 -10.06 8.85
N SER A 54 -10.92 -11.11 9.34
CA SER A 54 -9.46 -11.25 9.34
C SER A 54 -8.93 -11.08 7.92
N ARG A 55 -7.89 -10.27 7.79
CA ARG A 55 -7.35 -9.90 6.48
C ARG A 55 -5.90 -9.50 6.60
N ASP A 56 -5.18 -9.83 5.53
CA ASP A 56 -3.95 -9.16 5.18
C ASP A 56 -4.26 -8.12 4.10
N GLU A 57 -3.61 -6.97 4.17
CA GLU A 57 -3.91 -5.82 3.31
C GLU A 57 -2.64 -5.08 2.91
N LEU A 58 -2.58 -4.67 1.63
CA LEU A 58 -1.62 -3.70 1.12
C LEU A 58 -2.25 -2.31 1.11
N CYS A 59 -1.57 -1.34 1.72
CA CYS A 59 -1.86 0.08 1.52
C CYS A 59 -0.78 0.67 0.62
N ILE A 60 -1.16 1.06 -0.60
CA ILE A 60 -0.25 1.56 -1.62
C ILE A 60 -0.49 3.05 -1.85
N LEU A 61 0.55 3.87 -1.64
CA LEU A 61 0.55 5.30 -1.93
C LEU A 61 1.27 5.59 -3.24
N ASN A 62 0.55 6.18 -4.19
CA ASN A 62 1.09 6.76 -5.42
C ASN A 62 1.13 8.28 -5.30
N VAL A 63 2.32 8.85 -5.04
CA VAL A 63 2.53 10.31 -5.00
C VAL A 63 2.67 10.91 -6.40
N GLY A 64 2.97 10.07 -7.41
CA GLY A 64 3.35 10.50 -8.75
C GLY A 64 2.20 11.04 -9.62
N PRO A 65 2.54 11.60 -10.80
CA PRO A 65 1.59 12.18 -11.75
C PRO A 65 0.77 11.18 -12.54
N ALA A 66 1.27 9.94 -12.64
CA ALA A 66 0.72 8.91 -13.51
C ALA A 66 0.09 7.79 -12.69
N ASP A 67 -0.93 7.16 -13.24
CA ASP A 67 -1.52 5.94 -12.68
C ASP A 67 -0.45 4.84 -12.61
N ALA A 68 -0.32 4.23 -11.43
CA ALA A 68 0.56 3.10 -11.22
C ALA A 68 -0.20 1.80 -11.54
N LYS A 69 0.31 1.01 -12.48
CA LYS A 69 -0.13 -0.35 -12.74
C LYS A 69 0.66 -1.28 -11.83
N ILE A 70 -0.05 -1.98 -10.96
CA ILE A 70 0.51 -2.86 -9.95
C ILE A 70 0.25 -4.30 -10.36
N GLU A 71 1.28 -5.14 -10.31
CA GLU A 71 1.20 -6.58 -10.43
C GLU A 71 1.67 -7.20 -9.11
N ILE A 72 0.84 -8.07 -8.54
CA ILE A 72 1.15 -8.77 -7.28
C ILE A 72 1.35 -10.25 -7.62
N ILE A 73 2.46 -10.82 -7.17
CA ILE A 73 2.75 -12.25 -7.24
C ILE A 73 2.76 -12.81 -5.82
N VAL A 74 2.00 -13.87 -5.58
CA VAL A 74 1.91 -14.55 -4.28
C VAL A 74 2.76 -15.80 -4.32
N PHE A 75 3.59 -16.00 -3.31
CA PHE A 75 4.45 -17.16 -3.14
C PHE A 75 3.93 -18.00 -1.98
N TYR A 76 3.95 -19.32 -2.15
CA TYR A 76 3.57 -20.28 -1.13
C TYR A 76 4.77 -21.14 -0.72
N SER A 77 4.66 -21.86 0.39
CA SER A 77 5.74 -22.71 0.90
C SER A 77 5.89 -24.04 0.13
N ASP A 78 4.85 -24.48 -0.57
CA ASP A 78 4.72 -25.85 -1.10
C ASP A 78 4.31 -25.93 -2.58
N ARG A 79 4.14 -24.79 -3.27
CA ARG A 79 3.70 -24.72 -4.67
C ARG A 79 4.25 -23.50 -5.41
N GLU A 80 4.12 -23.54 -6.74
CA GLU A 80 4.55 -22.45 -7.61
C GLU A 80 3.82 -21.13 -7.30
N PRO A 81 4.48 -19.97 -7.53
CA PRO A 81 3.88 -18.67 -7.31
C PRO A 81 2.67 -18.42 -8.22
N VAL A 82 1.74 -17.59 -7.72
CA VAL A 82 0.47 -17.30 -8.38
C VAL A 82 0.35 -15.81 -8.66
N GLY A 83 -0.10 -15.48 -9.87
CA GLY A 83 -0.33 -14.12 -10.31
C GLY A 83 -0.10 -13.96 -11.82
N PRO A 84 0.03 -12.72 -12.31
CA PRO A 84 -0.10 -11.48 -11.55
C PRO A 84 -1.55 -11.11 -11.25
N TYR A 85 -1.83 -10.75 -10.00
CA TYR A 85 -3.04 -10.02 -9.65
C TYR A 85 -2.85 -8.55 -10.02
N ARG A 86 -3.76 -8.01 -10.83
CA ARG A 86 -3.58 -6.68 -11.42
C ARG A 86 -4.44 -5.62 -10.74
N VAL A 87 -3.79 -4.54 -10.30
CA VAL A 87 -4.46 -3.42 -9.64
C VAL A 87 -3.95 -2.10 -10.21
N THR A 88 -4.81 -1.08 -10.28
CA THR A 88 -4.37 0.29 -10.61
C THR A 88 -4.49 1.19 -9.37
N VAL A 89 -3.43 1.94 -9.06
CA VAL A 89 -3.44 3.01 -8.07
C VAL A 89 -3.36 4.36 -8.81
N PRO A 90 -4.45 5.14 -8.85
CA PRO A 90 -4.47 6.38 -9.61
C PRO A 90 -3.40 7.37 -9.16
N ALA A 91 -3.02 8.28 -10.05
CA ALA A 91 -2.11 9.37 -9.73
C ALA A 91 -2.55 10.14 -8.48
N ARG A 92 -1.60 10.41 -7.57
CA ARG A 92 -1.84 11.18 -6.33
C ARG A 92 -2.96 10.58 -5.46
N ARG A 93 -3.01 9.26 -5.33
CA ARG A 93 -3.99 8.53 -4.51
C ARG A 93 -3.32 7.45 -3.68
N THR A 94 -4.02 7.03 -2.63
CA THR A 94 -3.75 5.79 -1.91
C THR A 94 -4.82 4.76 -2.29
N ARG A 95 -4.47 3.47 -2.21
CA ARG A 95 -5.43 2.37 -2.36
C ARG A 95 -5.11 1.28 -1.34
N HIS A 96 -6.15 0.84 -0.64
CA HIS A 96 -6.13 -0.35 0.21
C HIS A 96 -6.58 -1.56 -0.61
N ILE A 97 -5.85 -2.66 -0.52
CA ILE A 97 -6.08 -3.89 -1.29
C ILE A 97 -5.98 -5.06 -0.33
N ARG A 98 -7.10 -5.72 -0.05
CA ARG A 98 -7.11 -6.92 0.79
C ARG A 98 -6.66 -8.11 -0.03
N PHE A 99 -5.80 -8.93 0.52
CA PHE A 99 -5.43 -10.20 -0.10
C PHE A 99 -6.66 -11.12 -0.27
N ASN A 100 -7.65 -11.03 0.64
CA ASN A 100 -8.93 -11.73 0.52
C ASN A 100 -9.72 -11.39 -0.77
N ASP A 101 -9.51 -10.19 -1.33
CA ASP A 101 -10.24 -9.73 -2.52
C ASP A 101 -9.50 -10.10 -3.82
N LEU A 102 -8.32 -10.73 -3.73
CA LEU A 102 -7.52 -11.18 -4.86
C LEU A 102 -8.00 -12.57 -5.32
N ILE A 103 -8.82 -12.60 -6.37
CA ILE A 103 -9.51 -13.82 -6.83
C ILE A 103 -9.17 -14.27 -8.26
N ASP A 104 -8.44 -13.46 -9.02
CA ASP A 104 -8.03 -13.72 -10.41
C ASP A 104 -6.51 -13.54 -10.52
N PRO A 105 -5.71 -14.60 -10.77
CA PRO A 105 -6.11 -15.87 -11.39
C PRO A 105 -6.76 -16.92 -10.48
N GLU A 106 -6.58 -16.84 -9.17
CA GLU A 106 -7.26 -17.68 -8.19
C GLU A 106 -7.36 -16.98 -6.83
N ALA A 107 -8.31 -17.40 -6.00
CA ALA A 107 -8.43 -16.91 -4.63
C ALA A 107 -7.27 -17.39 -3.75
N ILE A 108 -6.76 -16.50 -2.91
CA ILE A 108 -5.71 -16.85 -1.93
C ILE A 108 -6.33 -17.77 -0.86
N PRO A 109 -5.76 -18.97 -0.63
CA PRO A 109 -6.24 -19.86 0.41
C PRO A 109 -6.13 -19.24 1.81
N LEU A 110 -7.17 -19.45 2.62
CA LEU A 110 -7.14 -19.10 4.04
C LEU A 110 -6.33 -20.15 4.82
N ASP A 111 -5.88 -19.80 6.03
CA ASP A 111 -5.09 -20.63 6.93
C ASP A 111 -3.84 -21.23 6.24
N THR A 112 -3.24 -20.44 5.36
CA THR A 112 -2.08 -20.81 4.56
C THR A 112 -1.07 -19.68 4.59
N ASP A 113 0.18 -20.00 4.91
CA ASP A 113 1.27 -19.04 4.87
C ASP A 113 1.62 -18.68 3.43
N PHE A 114 1.80 -17.39 3.18
CA PHE A 114 2.23 -16.87 1.88
C PHE A 114 3.18 -15.68 2.03
N ALA A 115 3.82 -15.32 0.93
CA ALA A 115 4.58 -14.08 0.77
C ALA A 115 4.13 -13.38 -0.51
N ALA A 116 4.50 -12.11 -0.69
CA ALA A 116 4.12 -11.37 -1.89
C ALA A 116 5.26 -10.52 -2.45
N LEU A 117 5.36 -10.50 -3.78
CA LEU A 117 6.12 -9.52 -4.55
C LEU A 117 5.15 -8.55 -5.20
N VAL A 118 5.41 -7.25 -5.07
CA VAL A 118 4.60 -6.20 -5.68
C VAL A 118 5.47 -5.44 -6.66
N GLU A 119 5.14 -5.53 -7.95
CA GLU A 119 5.76 -4.75 -9.02
C GLU A 119 4.85 -3.61 -9.47
N SER A 120 5.44 -2.49 -9.86
CA SER A 120 4.72 -1.27 -10.21
C SER A 120 5.36 -0.55 -11.39
N SER A 121 4.53 -0.09 -12.34
CA SER A 121 4.97 0.71 -13.49
C SER A 121 5.55 2.09 -13.09
N ALA A 122 5.24 2.58 -11.88
CA ALA A 122 5.71 3.86 -11.34
C ALA A 122 6.19 3.71 -9.88
N PRO A 123 7.08 4.56 -9.38
CA PRO A 123 7.44 4.55 -7.96
C PRO A 123 6.21 4.75 -7.07
N VAL A 124 6.00 3.79 -6.15
CA VAL A 124 4.94 3.81 -5.13
C VAL A 124 5.55 3.46 -3.77
N VAL A 125 4.84 3.74 -2.69
CA VAL A 125 5.19 3.29 -1.33
C VAL A 125 4.18 2.23 -0.91
N VAL A 126 4.65 1.12 -0.34
CA VAL A 126 3.81 -0.02 0.04
C VAL A 126 3.95 -0.30 1.53
N HIS A 127 2.81 -0.31 2.22
CA HIS A 127 2.67 -0.77 3.60
C HIS A 127 1.85 -2.07 3.60
N PHE A 128 2.23 -3.00 4.47
CA PHE A 128 1.49 -4.23 4.73
C PHE A 128 0.92 -4.20 6.14
N SER A 129 -0.32 -4.66 6.30
CA SER A 129 -0.93 -4.87 7.61
C SER A 129 -1.78 -6.11 7.66
N ARG A 130 -1.84 -6.71 8.86
CA ARG A 130 -2.79 -7.74 9.23
C ARG A 130 -3.78 -7.18 10.25
N LEU A 131 -5.06 -7.44 10.02
CA LEU A 131 -6.08 -7.43 11.06
C LEU A 131 -6.46 -8.88 11.35
N ASP A 132 -6.36 -9.28 12.60
CA ASP A 132 -6.77 -10.60 13.08
C ASP A 132 -7.87 -10.43 14.14
N SER A 133 -8.99 -11.10 13.92
CA SER A 133 -10.14 -11.12 14.82
C SER A 133 -10.47 -12.51 15.38
N GLU A 134 -9.59 -13.50 15.19
CA GLU A 134 -9.83 -14.87 15.68
C GLU A 134 -9.94 -14.91 17.23
N GLY A 135 -10.89 -15.71 17.73
CA GLY A 135 -11.07 -15.97 19.17
C GLY A 135 -11.57 -14.77 19.97
N GLY A 136 -12.16 -13.77 19.30
CA GLY A 136 -12.65 -12.53 19.90
C GLY A 136 -11.55 -11.55 20.28
N SER A 137 -10.28 -11.93 20.12
CA SER A 137 -9.13 -11.05 20.26
C SER A 137 -9.02 -10.16 19.01
N ARG A 138 -8.70 -8.87 19.17
CA ARG A 138 -8.56 -7.93 18.05
C ARG A 138 -7.13 -7.42 18.00
N GLY A 139 -6.33 -8.02 17.13
CA GLY A 139 -4.95 -7.66 16.89
C GLY A 139 -4.79 -6.94 15.56
N MET A 140 -3.94 -5.92 15.53
CA MET A 140 -3.48 -5.33 14.27
C MET A 140 -1.96 -5.15 14.31
N VAL A 141 -1.29 -5.59 13.26
CA VAL A 141 0.15 -5.43 13.07
C VAL A 141 0.41 -4.95 11.65
N GLY A 142 1.49 -4.20 11.45
CA GLY A 142 1.89 -3.75 10.13
C GLY A 142 3.36 -3.36 10.07
N SER A 143 3.89 -3.33 8.85
CA SER A 143 5.25 -2.91 8.54
C SER A 143 5.28 -2.31 7.14
N LEU A 144 6.28 -1.46 6.88
CA LEU A 144 6.62 -1.13 5.50
C LEU A 144 7.12 -2.40 4.80
N ALA A 145 6.70 -2.58 3.54
CA ALA A 145 7.25 -3.62 2.70
C ALA A 145 8.74 -3.34 2.44
N TYR A 146 9.53 -4.39 2.16
CA TYR A 146 10.95 -4.22 1.85
C TYR A 146 11.12 -3.64 0.44
N PRO A 147 11.71 -2.44 0.27
CA PRO A 147 11.94 -1.86 -1.04
C PRO A 147 13.07 -2.59 -1.77
N ILE A 148 12.76 -3.17 -2.94
CA ILE A 148 13.77 -3.78 -3.80
C ILE A 148 14.43 -2.67 -4.64
N PRO A 149 15.78 -2.60 -4.70
CA PRO A 149 16.53 -1.61 -5.47
C PRO A 149 16.20 -1.57 -6.96
#